data_AF-X0ZKW5-F1
#
_entry.id   AF-X0ZKW5-F1
#
_cell.length_a   1.000
_cell.length_b   1.000
_cell.length_c   1.000
_cell.angle_alpha   90.00
_cell.angle_beta   90.00
_cell.angle_gamma   90.00
#
_symmetry.space_group_name_H-M   'P 1'
#
loop_
_entity.id
_entity.type
_entity.pdbx_description
1 polymer ?
#
loop_
_entity_poly.entity_id
_entity_poly.type
_entity_poly.pdbx_seq_one_letter_code
_entity_poly.pdbx_strand_id
1 'polypeptide(L)'
;MQELIDRKVAKIAFDNHQHIIGLKSHITKSLLELAFFLKGNHDNKYYNALGYDHWSEYLGTPEIGLTRSWAFKLIKVYETWVIKYTIPVEQLQDVDVEKLYIATTLIKGEDYEERLEQARTLSRSDLREFTSGGYKKYKMIECPYCHEKFEIKKGEE
;
A
#
# COMPACT_ATOMS: atom_id res chain seq x y z
N MET A 1 -17.13 31.97 -24.55
CA MET A 1 -16.80 32.31 -23.14
C MET A 1 -16.80 31.05 -22.28
N GLN A 2 -17.85 30.21 -22.34
CA GLN A 2 -17.92 28.92 -21.64
C GLN A 2 -16.75 27.97 -22.00
N GLU A 3 -16.45 27.77 -23.28
CA GLU A 3 -15.32 26.90 -23.70
C GLU A 3 -13.94 27.35 -23.17
N LEU A 4 -13.74 28.66 -22.96
CA LEU A 4 -12.49 29.19 -22.40
C LEU A 4 -12.39 28.90 -20.90
N ILE A 5 -13.52 28.95 -20.20
CA ILE A 5 -13.63 28.57 -18.78
C ILE A 5 -13.37 27.08 -18.65
N ASP A 6 -13.99 26.25 -19.49
CA ASP A 6 -13.85 24.79 -19.46
C ASP A 6 -12.41 24.35 -19.73
N ARG A 7 -11.72 24.99 -20.69
CA ARG A 7 -10.28 24.75 -20.94
C ARG A 7 -9.39 25.13 -19.75
N LYS A 8 -9.69 26.24 -19.07
CA LYS A 8 -8.93 26.68 -17.90
C LYS A 8 -9.14 25.72 -16.72
N VAL A 9 -10.38 25.27 -16.49
CA VAL A 9 -10.70 24.27 -15.47
C VAL A 9 -10.02 22.94 -15.77
N ALA A 10 -10.07 22.47 -17.03
CA ALA A 10 -9.40 21.23 -17.43
C ALA A 10 -7.89 21.27 -17.18
N LYS A 11 -7.22 22.40 -17.48
CA LYS A 11 -5.79 22.57 -17.18
C LYS A 11 -5.51 22.49 -15.68
N ILE A 12 -6.28 23.23 -14.87
CA ILE A 12 -6.10 23.21 -13.41
C ILE A 12 -6.32 21.80 -12.84
N ALA A 13 -7.34 21.09 -13.32
CA ALA A 13 -7.61 19.71 -12.90
C ALA A 13 -6.46 18.77 -13.25
N PHE A 14 -5.90 18.89 -14.45
CA PHE A 14 -4.73 18.11 -14.89
C PHE A 14 -3.49 18.42 -14.03
N ASP A 15 -3.15 19.70 -13.85
CA ASP A 15 -1.99 20.12 -13.08
C ASP A 15 -2.09 19.64 -11.62
N ASN A 16 -3.28 19.77 -11.00
CA ASN A 16 -3.56 19.26 -9.66
C ASN A 16 -3.39 17.73 -9.59
N HIS A 17 -3.92 16.99 -10.57
CA HIS A 17 -3.80 15.54 -10.63
C HIS A 17 -2.33 15.09 -10.72
N GLN A 18 -1.54 15.73 -11.59
CA GLN A 18 -0.10 15.44 -11.70
C GLN A 18 0.64 15.72 -10.38
N HIS A 19 0.29 16.81 -9.69
CA HIS A 19 0.89 17.13 -8.40
C HIS A 19 0.56 16.08 -7.33
N ILE A 20 -0.69 15.63 -7.27
CA ILE A 20 -1.12 14.55 -6.35
C ILE A 20 -0.35 13.26 -6.62
N ILE A 21 -0.18 12.87 -7.89
CA ILE A 21 0.59 11.67 -8.27
C ILE A 21 2.05 11.80 -7.79
N GLY A 22 2.68 12.95 -8.08
CA GLY A 22 4.07 13.20 -7.67
C GLY A 22 4.25 13.11 -6.16
N LEU A 23 3.40 13.80 -5.38
CA LEU A 23 3.44 13.75 -3.93
C LEU A 23 3.24 12.34 -3.39
N LYS A 24 2.27 11.59 -3.93
CA LYS A 24 2.01 10.21 -3.52
C LYS A 24 3.24 9.33 -3.75
N SER A 25 3.92 9.50 -4.88
CA SER A 25 5.11 8.72 -5.18
C SER A 25 6.26 9.01 -4.21
N HIS A 26 6.46 10.28 -3.87
CA HIS A 26 7.43 10.69 -2.86
C HIS A 26 7.12 10.12 -1.48
N ILE A 27 5.84 10.04 -1.08
CA ILE A 27 5.43 9.44 0.20
C ILE A 27 5.89 7.98 0.29
N THR A 28 5.63 7.16 -0.74
CA THR A 28 6.08 5.76 -0.71
C THR A 28 7.59 5.67 -0.59
N LYS A 29 8.32 6.46 -1.38
CA LYS A 29 9.80 6.48 -1.31
C LYS A 29 10.28 6.82 0.10
N SER A 30 9.77 7.90 0.70
CA SER A 30 10.13 8.30 2.06
C SER A 30 9.76 7.24 3.10
N LEU A 31 8.65 6.51 2.93
CA LEU A 31 8.29 5.41 3.82
C LEU A 31 9.25 4.22 3.71
N LEU A 32 9.76 3.91 2.51
CA LEU A 32 10.76 2.85 2.31
C LEU A 32 12.13 3.26 2.87
N GLU A 33 12.52 4.52 2.73
CA GLU A 33 13.74 5.07 3.37
C GLU A 33 13.61 5.06 4.89
N LEU A 34 12.45 5.45 5.42
CA LEU A 34 12.15 5.34 6.85
C LEU A 34 12.26 3.88 7.31
N ALA A 35 11.74 2.92 6.54
CA ALA A 35 11.83 1.50 6.87
C ALA A 35 13.28 1.01 6.99
N PHE A 36 14.18 1.49 6.13
CA PHE A 36 15.62 1.21 6.22
C PHE A 36 16.20 1.66 7.56
N PHE A 37 15.93 2.91 7.97
CA PHE A 37 16.42 3.43 9.25
C PHE A 37 15.76 2.75 10.45
N LEU A 38 14.45 2.48 10.40
CA LEU A 38 13.73 1.76 11.45
C LEU A 38 14.32 0.36 11.64
N LYS A 39 14.61 -0.37 10.56
CA LYS A 39 15.26 -1.67 10.62
C LYS A 39 16.65 -1.57 11.26
N GLY A 40 17.47 -0.63 10.80
CA GLY A 40 18.82 -0.42 11.34
C GLY A 40 18.80 -0.08 12.83
N ASN A 41 17.88 0.79 13.25
CA ASN A 41 17.71 1.16 14.66
C ASN A 41 17.23 -0.02 15.50
N HIS A 42 16.25 -0.79 15.01
CA HIS A 42 15.72 -1.96 15.68
C HIS A 42 16.77 -3.07 15.85
N ASP A 43 17.42 -3.47 14.75
CA ASP A 43 18.31 -4.65 14.74
C ASP A 43 19.59 -4.43 15.56
N ASN A 44 20.12 -3.20 15.50
CA ASN A 44 21.32 -2.84 16.26
C ASN A 44 20.99 -2.26 17.64
N LYS A 45 19.70 -2.16 17.99
CA LYS A 45 19.21 -1.57 19.24
C LYS A 45 19.74 -0.16 19.50
N TYR A 46 19.84 0.68 18.47
CA TYR A 46 20.35 2.05 18.61
C TYR A 46 19.50 2.91 19.55
N TYR A 47 18.21 2.61 19.69
CA TYR A 47 17.33 3.23 20.68
C TYR A 47 17.88 3.10 22.13
N ASN A 48 18.57 2.02 22.48
CA ASN A 48 19.22 1.88 23.80
C ASN A 48 20.32 2.94 24.00
N ALA A 49 21.12 3.21 22.96
CA ALA A 49 22.18 4.21 23.01
C ALA A 49 21.63 5.64 23.09
N LEU A 50 20.37 5.84 22.68
CA LEU A 50 19.63 7.10 22.82
C LEU A 50 18.92 7.22 24.19
N GLY A 51 19.05 6.22 25.05
CA GLY A 51 18.49 6.23 26.41
C GLY A 51 17.09 5.66 26.56
N TYR A 52 16.57 4.94 25.56
CA TYR A 52 15.28 4.25 25.65
C TYR A 52 15.48 2.77 25.96
N ASP A 53 14.74 2.23 26.94
CA ASP A 53 14.89 0.82 27.34
C ASP A 53 14.21 -0.14 26.36
N HIS A 54 13.17 0.35 25.67
CA HIS A 54 12.32 -0.45 24.81
C HIS A 54 12.05 0.21 23.46
N TRP A 55 12.01 -0.61 22.41
CA TRP A 55 11.73 -0.14 21.05
C TRP A 55 10.39 0.61 20.94
N SER A 56 9.36 0.14 21.62
CA SER A 56 8.04 0.80 21.61
C SER A 56 8.04 2.16 22.29
N GLU A 57 8.92 2.37 23.27
CA GLU A 57 9.07 3.65 23.95
C GLU A 57 9.67 4.68 22.98
N TYR A 58 10.78 4.33 22.33
CA TYR A 58 11.40 5.15 21.29
C TYR A 58 10.41 5.53 20.19
N LEU A 59 9.68 4.55 19.64
CA LEU A 59 8.69 4.80 18.58
C LEU A 59 7.54 5.70 19.03
N GLY A 60 7.14 5.61 20.29
CA GLY A 60 6.03 6.36 20.87
C GLY A 60 6.36 7.80 21.24
N THR A 61 7.60 8.24 21.07
CA THR A 61 8.02 9.63 21.31
C THR A 61 7.24 10.61 20.42
N PRO A 62 6.94 11.85 20.87
CA PRO A 62 6.22 12.83 20.07
C PRO A 62 6.85 13.15 18.72
N GLU A 63 8.18 13.08 18.64
CA GLU A 63 8.97 13.36 17.43
C GLU A 63 8.80 12.26 16.37
N ILE A 64 8.59 11.01 16.79
CA ILE A 64 8.46 9.85 15.90
C ILE A 64 6.99 9.50 15.67
N GLY A 65 6.21 9.36 16.75
CA GLY A 65 4.76 9.19 16.70
C GLY A 65 4.31 7.91 15.97
N LEU A 66 5.09 6.83 16.02
CA LEU A 66 4.78 5.59 15.30
C LEU A 66 4.29 4.49 16.25
N THR A 67 3.33 3.70 15.78
CA THR A 67 2.98 2.46 16.47
C THR A 67 3.97 1.36 16.12
N ARG A 68 4.19 0.43 17.06
CA ARG A 68 5.01 -0.77 16.84
C ARG A 68 4.55 -1.56 15.61
N SER A 69 3.24 -1.75 15.46
CA SER A 69 2.65 -2.50 14.33
C SER A 69 2.99 -1.86 12.98
N TRP A 70 2.85 -0.53 12.89
CA TRP A 70 3.17 0.20 11.66
C TRP A 70 4.67 0.16 11.34
N ALA A 71 5.54 0.34 12.33
CA ALA A 71 6.99 0.24 12.13
C ALA A 71 7.41 -1.15 11.58
N PHE A 72 6.91 -2.23 12.18
CA PHE A 72 7.20 -3.59 11.69
C PHE A 72 6.63 -3.85 10.30
N LYS A 73 5.47 -3.28 9.97
CA LYS A 73 4.91 -3.36 8.62
C LYS A 73 5.86 -2.77 7.59
N LEU A 74 6.36 -1.56 7.84
CA LEU A 74 7.31 -0.88 6.96
C LEU A 74 8.60 -1.68 6.81
N ILE A 75 9.17 -2.14 7.93
CA ILE A 75 10.38 -2.98 7.93
C ILE A 75 10.13 -4.24 7.07
N LYS A 76 8.99 -4.92 7.25
CA LYS A 76 8.66 -6.14 6.51
C LYS A 76 8.59 -5.92 5.00
N VAL A 77 8.00 -4.80 4.58
CA VAL A 77 7.94 -4.40 3.16
C VAL A 77 9.35 -4.21 2.62
N TYR A 78 10.19 -3.44 3.31
CA TYR A 78 11.57 -3.17 2.91
C TYR A 78 12.41 -4.44 2.84
N GLU A 79 12.37 -5.29 3.87
CA GLU A 79 13.07 -6.57 3.90
C GLU A 79 12.65 -7.50 2.76
N THR A 80 11.36 -7.53 2.44
CA THR A 80 10.85 -8.45 1.43
C THR A 80 11.20 -7.97 0.03
N TRP A 81 10.87 -6.73 -0.32
CA TRP A 81 11.03 -6.26 -1.69
C TRP A 81 12.45 -5.78 -1.99
N VAL A 82 13.06 -5.01 -1.08
CA VAL A 82 14.36 -4.39 -1.33
C VAL A 82 15.51 -5.32 -0.98
N ILE A 83 15.45 -6.00 0.17
CA ILE A 83 16.56 -6.87 0.59
C ILE A 83 16.44 -8.25 -0.06
N LYS A 84 15.32 -8.94 0.13
CA LYS A 84 15.16 -10.33 -0.33
C LYS A 84 15.07 -10.44 -1.85
N TYR A 85 14.24 -9.63 -2.50
CA TYR A 85 14.08 -9.65 -3.97
C TYR A 85 14.95 -8.63 -4.71
N THR A 86 15.79 -7.88 -3.99
CA THR A 86 16.78 -6.94 -4.58
C THR A 86 16.12 -5.89 -5.50
N ILE A 87 14.89 -5.48 -5.22
CA ILE A 87 14.18 -4.48 -6.02
C ILE A 87 14.57 -3.07 -5.55
N PRO A 88 15.07 -2.20 -6.45
CA PRO A 88 15.39 -0.82 -6.10
C PRO A 88 14.16 -0.05 -5.59
N VAL A 89 14.37 0.85 -4.63
CA VAL A 89 13.31 1.70 -4.05
C VAL A 89 12.60 2.52 -5.12
N GLU A 90 13.34 2.99 -6.13
CA GLU A 90 12.84 3.77 -7.26
C GLU A 90 11.82 3.01 -8.09
N GLN A 91 11.88 1.67 -8.11
CA GLN A 91 10.91 0.85 -8.81
C GLN A 91 9.64 0.61 -8.00
N LEU A 92 9.65 0.88 -6.69
CA LEU A 92 8.51 0.64 -5.80
C LEU A 92 7.73 1.91 -5.48
N GLN A 93 8.29 3.10 -5.77
CA GLN A 93 7.76 4.39 -5.33
C GLN A 93 6.36 4.73 -5.87
N ASP A 94 5.91 4.14 -6.97
CA ASP A 94 4.57 4.33 -7.54
C ASP A 94 3.51 3.42 -6.89
N VAL A 95 3.95 2.44 -6.09
CA VAL A 95 3.08 1.51 -5.39
C VAL A 95 2.83 1.97 -3.96
N ASP A 96 1.59 1.86 -3.49
CA ASP A 96 1.28 2.18 -2.10
C ASP A 96 1.88 1.14 -1.13
N VAL A 97 2.46 1.60 -0.01
CA VAL A 97 3.13 0.71 0.96
C VAL A 97 2.21 -0.35 1.55
N GLU A 98 0.91 -0.06 1.72
CA GLU A 98 -0.05 -1.04 2.22
C GLU A 98 -0.32 -2.12 1.18
N LYS A 99 -0.37 -1.77 -0.11
CA LYS A 99 -0.48 -2.74 -1.21
C LYS A 99 0.75 -3.63 -1.28
N LEU A 100 1.94 -3.03 -1.15
CA LEU A 100 3.20 -3.78 -1.07
C LEU A 100 3.18 -4.74 0.12
N TYR A 101 2.71 -4.30 1.28
CA TYR A 101 2.58 -5.15 2.46
C TYR A 101 1.62 -6.32 2.23
N ILE A 102 0.42 -6.07 1.71
CA ILE A 102 -0.53 -7.15 1.39
C ILE A 102 0.08 -8.11 0.38
N ALA A 103 0.76 -7.61 -0.65
CA ALA A 103 1.44 -8.45 -1.62
C ALA A 103 2.54 -9.30 -0.95
N THR A 104 3.30 -8.78 0.04
CA THR A 104 4.27 -9.61 0.78
C THR A 104 3.65 -10.83 1.45
N THR A 105 2.39 -10.75 1.90
CA THR A 105 1.72 -11.86 2.58
C THR A 105 1.13 -12.89 1.62
N LEU A 106 1.04 -12.56 0.34
CA LEU A 106 0.49 -13.42 -0.72
C LEU A 106 1.56 -14.22 -1.47
N ILE A 107 2.83 -13.85 -1.35
CA ILE A 107 3.94 -14.50 -2.06
C ILE A 107 4.07 -15.97 -1.62
N LYS A 108 4.06 -16.87 -2.60
CA LYS A 108 4.23 -18.31 -2.47
C LYS A 108 5.38 -18.76 -3.36
N GLY A 109 6.57 -18.93 -2.77
CA GLY A 109 7.77 -19.31 -3.50
C GLY A 109 8.36 -18.13 -4.27
N GLU A 110 8.43 -18.24 -5.60
CA GLU A 110 9.10 -17.30 -6.51
C GLU A 110 8.13 -16.41 -7.30
N ASP A 111 6.84 -16.39 -6.97
CA ASP A 111 5.81 -15.60 -7.68
C ASP A 111 5.82 -14.08 -7.35
N TYR A 112 6.94 -13.55 -6.84
CA TYR A 112 7.01 -12.17 -6.33
C TYR A 112 6.77 -11.10 -7.40
N GLU A 113 7.19 -11.33 -8.65
CA GLU A 113 6.96 -10.41 -9.77
C GLU A 113 5.47 -10.27 -10.07
N GLU A 114 4.73 -11.39 -10.10
CA GLU A 114 3.27 -11.40 -10.30
C GLU A 114 2.58 -10.63 -9.16
N ARG A 115 3.01 -10.86 -7.91
CA ARG A 115 2.45 -10.15 -6.75
C ARG A 115 2.77 -8.67 -6.75
N LEU A 116 3.94 -8.27 -7.26
CA LEU A 116 4.28 -6.86 -7.42
C LEU A 116 3.41 -6.20 -8.50
N GLU A 117 3.18 -6.87 -9.62
CA GLU A 117 2.32 -6.36 -10.68
C GLU A 117 0.86 -6.23 -10.23
N GLN A 118 0.37 -7.20 -9.46
CA GLN A 118 -0.93 -7.09 -8.78
C GLN A 118 -0.96 -5.92 -7.81
N ALA A 119 0.13 -5.70 -7.06
CA ALA A 119 0.25 -4.55 -6.18
C ALA A 119 0.26 -3.21 -6.94
N ARG A 120 0.63 -3.17 -8.22
CA ARG A 120 0.50 -1.97 -9.07
C ARG A 120 -0.93 -1.76 -9.52
N THR A 121 -1.53 -2.80 -10.08
CA THR A 121 -2.77 -2.72 -10.86
C THR A 121 -4.05 -2.79 -10.04
N LEU A 122 -4.11 -3.63 -9.01
CA LEU A 122 -5.34 -3.91 -8.26
C LEU A 122 -5.63 -2.87 -7.18
N SER A 123 -6.85 -2.76 -6.68
CA SER A 123 -7.11 -1.92 -5.49
C SER A 123 -6.66 -2.64 -4.19
N ARG A 124 -6.58 -1.92 -3.07
CA ARG A 124 -6.28 -2.53 -1.75
C ARG A 124 -7.33 -3.56 -1.34
N SER A 125 -8.60 -3.32 -1.68
CA SER A 125 -9.68 -4.28 -1.39
C SER A 125 -9.50 -5.55 -2.21
N ASP A 126 -9.24 -5.43 -3.51
CA ASP A 126 -9.06 -6.59 -4.39
C ASP A 126 -7.88 -7.45 -3.93
N LEU A 127 -6.74 -6.82 -3.55
CA LEU A 127 -5.59 -7.55 -2.99
C LEU A 127 -5.93 -8.30 -1.71
N ARG A 128 -6.76 -7.72 -0.84
CA ARG A 128 -7.19 -8.39 0.42
C ARG A 128 -8.08 -9.59 0.15
N GLU A 129 -8.85 -9.62 -0.94
CA GLU A 129 -9.67 -10.78 -1.28
C GLU A 129 -8.84 -12.05 -1.47
N PHE A 130 -7.60 -11.92 -1.98
CA PHE A 130 -6.66 -13.05 -2.10
C PHE A 130 -6.15 -13.56 -0.74
N THR A 131 -6.08 -12.70 0.29
CA THR A 131 -5.56 -13.08 1.62
C THR A 131 -6.56 -13.84 2.47
N SER A 132 -7.86 -13.60 2.28
CA SER A 132 -8.90 -13.97 3.25
C SER A 132 -9.59 -15.31 2.99
N GLY A 133 -9.02 -16.19 2.14
CA GLY A 133 -9.68 -17.47 1.83
C GLY A 133 -11.10 -17.25 1.29
N GLY A 134 -11.25 -16.40 0.28
CA GLY A 134 -12.46 -16.27 -0.53
C GLY A 134 -13.72 -15.82 0.22
N TYR A 135 -13.84 -14.53 0.54
CA TYR A 135 -15.16 -13.96 0.79
C TYR A 135 -15.71 -13.42 -0.54
N LYS A 136 -16.37 -14.30 -1.32
CA LYS A 136 -17.15 -13.91 -2.51
C LYS A 136 -18.22 -12.91 -2.08
N LYS A 137 -18.01 -11.62 -2.37
CA LYS A 137 -18.95 -10.52 -2.06
C LYS A 137 -20.11 -10.42 -3.07
N TYR A 138 -20.43 -11.55 -3.71
CA TYR A 138 -21.49 -11.67 -4.69
C TYR A 138 -22.70 -12.32 -4.02
N LYS A 139 -23.86 -11.68 -4.15
CA LYS A 139 -25.13 -12.37 -3.88
C LYS A 139 -25.58 -12.96 -5.20
N MET A 140 -25.71 -14.28 -5.26
CA MET A 140 -26.39 -14.93 -6.38
C MET A 140 -27.87 -14.58 -6.26
N ILE A 141 -28.38 -13.82 -7.22
CA ILE A 141 -29.80 -13.47 -7.27
C ILE A 141 -30.40 -14.20 -8.46
N GLU A 142 -31.51 -14.87 -8.23
CA GLU A 142 -32.28 -15.52 -9.27
C GLU A 142 -33.36 -14.55 -9.74
N CYS A 143 -33.43 -14.34 -11.06
CA CYS A 143 -34.49 -13.53 -11.64
C CYS A 143 -35.83 -14.25 -11.45
N PRO A 144 -36.84 -13.62 -10.80
CA PRO A 144 -38.12 -14.27 -10.54
C PRO A 144 -38.97 -14.52 -11.80
N TYR A 145 -38.54 -14.02 -12.97
CA TYR A 145 -39.26 -14.15 -14.24
C TYR A 145 -38.64 -15.15 -15.21
N CYS A 146 -37.31 -15.25 -15.26
CA CYS A 146 -36.60 -16.15 -16.18
C CYS A 146 -35.73 -17.21 -15.47
N HIS A 147 -35.62 -17.16 -14.13
CA HIS A 147 -34.84 -18.08 -13.32
C HIS A 147 -33.32 -18.12 -13.62
N GLU A 148 -32.82 -17.18 -14.43
CA GLU A 148 -31.39 -17.01 -14.62
C GLU A 148 -30.73 -16.42 -13.37
N LYS A 149 -29.50 -16.87 -13.10
CA LYS A 149 -28.73 -16.49 -11.91
C LYS A 149 -27.69 -15.45 -12.29
N PHE A 150 -27.67 -14.35 -11.54
CA PHE A 150 -26.76 -13.23 -11.77
C PHE A 150 -25.89 -12.98 -10.54
N GLU A 151 -24.63 -12.64 -10.77
CA GLU A 151 -23.67 -12.22 -9.74
C GLU A 151 -23.77 -10.70 -9.55
N ILE A 152 -24.32 -10.24 -8.42
CA ILE A 152 -24.37 -8.81 -8.10
C ILE A 152 -23.33 -8.47 -7.03
N LYS A 153 -22.48 -7.47 -7.34
CA LYS A 153 -21.50 -6.90 -6.38
C LYS A 153 -22.25 -6.05 -5.36
N LYS A 154 -22.00 -6.30 -4.07
CA LYS A 154 -22.63 -5.53 -2.98
C LYS A 154 -22.12 -4.06 -2.99
N GLY A 155 -22.97 -3.12 -3.43
CA GLY A 155 -22.67 -1.68 -3.47
C GLY A 155 -23.47 -0.87 -4.49
N GLU A 156 -24.21 -1.52 -5.40
CA GLU A 156 -25.19 -0.88 -6.28
C GLU A 156 -26.59 -1.07 -5.67
N GLU A 157 -26.92 -0.23 -4.68
CA GLU A 157 -28.32 0.04 -4.30
C GLU A 157 -28.84 1.24 -5.09
#